data_AF-A0A9D8APM6-F1
#
_entry.id   AF-A0A9D8APM6-F1
#
_cell.length_a   1.000
_cell.length_b   1.000
_cell.length_c   1.000
_cell.angle_alpha   90.00
_cell.angle_beta   90.00
_cell.angle_gamma   90.00
#
_symmetry.space_group_name_H-M   'P 1'
#
loop_
_entity.id
_entity.type
_entity.pdbx_description
1 polymer ?
#
loop_
_entity_poly.entity_id
_entity_poly.type
_entity_poly.pdbx_seq_one_letter_code
_entity_poly.pdbx_strand_id
1 'polypeptide(L)' 'MKERREGVTAGLLVVSAYIAAQMLADIASLKIALIGSFSIDGGTFVYPFTFTLRDLVHKLLGKRAARTLVITAA' A
#
# COMPACT_ATOMS: atom_id res chain seq x y z
N MET A 1 7.02 -27.96 2.54
CA MET A 1 6.97 -27.36 1.17
C MET A 1 5.67 -26.59 0.90
N LYS A 2 4.50 -27.09 1.33
CA LYS A 2 3.19 -26.40 1.20
C LYS A 2 3.15 -25.03 1.91
N GLU A 3 3.54 -24.94 3.18
CA GLU A 3 3.59 -23.66 3.93
C GLU A 3 4.47 -22.60 3.24
N ARG A 4 5.61 -23.02 2.66
CA ARG A 4 6.49 -22.10 1.92
C ARG A 4 5.81 -21.52 0.68
N ARG A 5 4.94 -22.27 0.01
CA ARG A 5 4.16 -21.79 -1.14
C ARG A 5 3.06 -20.83 -0.70
N GLU A 6 2.38 -21.12 0.40
CA GLU A 6 1.34 -20.26 0.97
C GLU A 6 1.90 -18.90 1.41
N GLY A 7 3.08 -18.88 2.05
CA GLY A 7 3.77 -17.63 2.40
C GLY A 7 4.16 -16.78 1.18
N VAL A 8 4.56 -17.42 0.07
CA VAL A 8 4.87 -16.72 -1.19
C VAL A 8 3.60 -16.14 -1.82
N THR A 9 2.50 -16.90 -1.86
CA THR A 9 1.22 -16.41 -2.39
C THR A 9 0.70 -15.23 -1.56
N ALA A 10 0.75 -15.32 -0.23
CA ALA A 10 0.37 -14.21 0.64
C ALA A 10 1.24 -12.98 0.39
N GLY A 11 2.57 -13.16 0.25
CA GLY A 11 3.49 -12.09 -0.09
C GLY A 11 3.14 -11.40 -1.41
N LEU A 12 2.85 -12.16 -2.46
CA LEU A 12 2.43 -11.64 -3.76
C LEU A 12 1.14 -10.83 -3.66
N LEU A 13 0.12 -11.36 -2.96
CA LEU A 13 -1.17 -10.67 -2.81
C LEU A 13 -1.04 -9.32 -2.11
N VAL A 14 -0.28 -9.26 -1.00
CA VAL A 14 -0.12 -8.01 -0.25
C VAL A 14 0.73 -6.99 -1.04
N VAL A 15 1.76 -7.45 -1.75
CA VAL A 15 2.57 -6.58 -2.63
C VAL A 15 1.71 -6.00 -3.76
N SER A 16 0.96 -6.84 -4.47
CA SER A 16 0.07 -6.39 -5.55
C SER A 16 -1.01 -5.43 -5.05
N ALA A 17 -1.62 -5.72 -3.88
CA ALA A 17 -2.58 -4.83 -3.26
C ALA A 17 -1.98 -3.48 -2.87
N TYR A 18 -0.74 -3.47 -2.33
CA TYR A 18 -0.03 -2.23 -1.99
C TYR A 18 0.18 -1.35 -3.23
N ILE A 19 0.64 -1.92 -4.34
CA ILE A 19 0.89 -1.19 -5.59
C ILE A 19 -0.42 -0.64 -6.15
N ALA A 20 -1.49 -1.45 -6.17
CA ALA A 20 -2.80 -1.00 -6.62
C ALA A 20 -3.35 0.16 -5.76
N ALA A 21 -3.15 0.09 -4.44
CA ALA A 21 -3.53 1.17 -3.53
C ALA A 21 -2.72 2.44 -3.77
N GLN A 22 -1.43 2.34 -4.12
CA GLN A 22 -0.64 3.51 -4.49
C GLN A 22 -1.15 4.17 -5.78
N MET A 23 -1.35 3.40 -6.84
CA MET A 23 -1.89 3.94 -8.09
C MET A 23 -3.27 4.58 -7.89
N LEU A 24 -4.10 4.00 -7.00
CA LEU A 24 -5.40 4.57 -6.64
C LEU A 24 -5.23 5.87 -5.83
N ALA A 25 -4.24 5.97 -4.97
CA ALA A 25 -3.91 7.22 -4.27
C ALA A 25 -3.48 8.32 -5.26
N ASP A 26 -2.64 8.01 -6.25
CA ASP A 26 -2.21 8.97 -7.28
C ASP A 26 -3.41 9.53 -8.06
N ILE A 27 -4.32 8.65 -8.48
CA ILE A 27 -5.54 9.04 -9.21
C ILE A 27 -6.48 9.83 -8.30
N ALA A 28 -6.66 9.40 -7.05
CA ALA A 28 -7.55 10.06 -6.10
C ALA A 28 -7.05 11.46 -5.71
N SER A 29 -5.73 11.66 -5.66
CA SER A 29 -5.10 12.95 -5.39
C SER A 29 -5.44 14.04 -6.43
N LEU A 30 -5.91 13.66 -7.62
CA LEU A 30 -6.40 14.62 -8.63
C LEU A 30 -7.70 15.31 -8.22
N LYS A 31 -8.44 14.75 -7.25
CA LYS A 31 -9.67 15.35 -6.73
C LYS A 31 -9.44 15.90 -5.34
N ILE A 32 -9.89 17.13 -5.13
CA ILE A 32 -9.88 17.78 -3.83
C ILE A 32 -11.20 17.54 -3.13
N ALA A 33 -11.14 17.00 -1.91
CA ALA A 33 -12.25 16.84 -1.00
C ALA A 33 -12.28 17.99 0.02
N LEU A 34 -13.49 18.42 0.36
CA LEU A 34 -13.74 19.41 1.40
C LEU A 34 -14.20 18.70 2.66
N ILE A 35 -13.45 18.83 3.75
CA ILE A 35 -13.83 18.34 5.08
C ILE A 35 -13.93 19.55 6.01
N GLY A 36 -15.16 20.03 6.23
CA GLY A 36 -15.38 21.28 6.95
C GLY A 36 -14.69 22.44 6.23
N SER A 37 -13.80 23.14 6.93
CA SER A 37 -13.00 24.24 6.37
C SER A 37 -11.66 23.80 5.76
N PHE A 38 -11.37 22.49 5.72
CA PHE A 38 -10.13 21.95 5.15
C PHE A 38 -10.33 21.47 3.72
N SER A 39 -9.29 21.69 2.92
CA SER A 39 -9.14 21.18 1.55
C SER A 39 -8.07 20.08 1.58
N ILE A 40 -8.45 18.86 1.25
CA ILE A 40 -7.60 17.67 1.34
C ILE A 40 -7.64 16.94 -0.01
N ASP A 41 -6.50 16.44 -0.49
CA ASP A 41 -6.46 15.60 -1.68
C ASP A 41 -7.14 14.24 -1.44
N GLY A 42 -7.75 13.66 -2.47
CA GLY A 42 -8.43 12.38 -2.35
C GLY A 42 -7.50 11.21 -2.01
N GLY A 43 -6.22 11.30 -2.36
CA GLY A 43 -5.21 10.28 -2.05
C GLY A 43 -4.92 10.14 -0.56
N THR A 44 -5.09 11.22 0.21
CA THR A 44 -4.95 11.20 1.68
C THR A 44 -5.88 10.17 2.33
N PHE A 45 -7.09 9.93 1.79
CA PHE A 45 -7.99 8.90 2.33
C PHE A 45 -7.50 7.47 2.10
N VAL A 46 -6.56 7.27 1.18
CA VAL A 46 -5.99 5.97 0.82
C VAL A 46 -4.83 5.59 1.76
N TYR A 47 -4.27 6.56 2.49
CA TYR A 47 -3.13 6.38 3.38
C TYR A 47 -3.30 5.25 4.42
N PRO A 48 -4.43 5.09 5.14
CA PRO A 48 -4.58 4.01 6.10
C PRO A 48 -4.44 2.62 5.49
N PHE A 49 -4.87 2.46 4.22
CA PHE A 49 -4.74 1.21 3.49
C PHE A 49 -3.28 0.94 3.11
N THR A 50 -2.58 1.93 2.54
CA THR A 50 -1.17 1.76 2.16
C THR A 50 -0.27 1.56 3.39
N PHE A 51 -0.56 2.22 4.51
CA PHE A 51 0.10 2.00 5.80
C PHE A 51 -0.03 0.55 6.25
N THR A 52 -1.25 0.02 6.25
CA THR A 52 -1.56 -1.34 6.71
C THR A 52 -0.92 -2.38 5.79
N LEU A 53 -1.05 -2.21 4.48
CA LEU A 53 -0.44 -3.13 3.50
C LEU A 53 1.08 -3.12 3.60
N ARG A 54 1.72 -1.96 3.77
CA ARG A 54 3.16 -1.86 4.01
C ARG A 54 3.58 -2.58 5.30
N ASP A 55 2.81 -2.46 6.38
CA ASP A 55 3.06 -3.18 7.64
C ASP A 55 2.93 -4.69 7.46
N LEU A 56 1.94 -5.16 6.69
CA LEU A 56 1.80 -6.57 6.33
C LEU A 56 2.98 -7.06 5.48
N VAL A 57 3.45 -6.29 4.49
CA VAL A 57 4.67 -6.62 3.73
C VAL A 57 5.88 -6.71 4.66
N HIS A 58 6.00 -5.80 5.62
CA HIS A 58 7.09 -5.83 6.59
C HIS A 58 7.05 -7.10 7.46
N LYS A 59 5.87 -7.51 7.93
CA LYS A 59 5.67 -8.72 8.74
C LYS A 59 5.89 -10.01 7.95
N LEU A 60 5.46 -10.05 6.69
CA LEU A 60 5.54 -11.25 5.85
C LEU A 60 6.92 -11.42 5.18
N LEU A 61 7.51 -10.33 4.68
CA LEU A 61 8.69 -10.35 3.80
C LEU A 61 9.91 -9.62 4.41
N GLY A 62 9.74 -8.98 5.57
CA GLY A 62 10.81 -8.31 6.31
C GLY A 62 11.07 -6.86 5.90
N LYS A 63 11.95 -6.19 6.67
CA LYS A 63 12.27 -4.76 6.51
C LYS A 63 12.83 -4.39 5.15
N ARG A 64 13.75 -5.21 4.61
CA ARG A 64 14.42 -4.92 3.34
C ARG A 64 13.42 -4.95 2.18
N ALA A 65 12.59 -6.00 2.09
CA ALA A 65 11.55 -6.11 1.08
C ALA A 65 10.54 -4.96 1.16
N ALA A 66 10.07 -4.61 2.36
CA ALA A 66 9.17 -3.48 2.54
C ALA A 66 9.77 -2.14 2.08
N ARG A 67 11.05 -1.88 2.39
CA ARG A 67 11.74 -0.67 1.91
C ARG A 67 11.90 -0.66 0.40
N THR A 68 12.32 -1.78 -0.18
CA THR A 68 12.43 -1.91 -1.64
C THR A 68 11.09 -1.62 -2.29
N LEU A 69 10.00 -2.25 -1.81
CA LEU A 69 8.65 -2.02 -2.33
C LEU A 69 8.25 -0.55 -2.28
N VAL A 70 8.43 0.12 -1.13
CA VAL A 70 8.09 1.54 -0.96
C VAL A 70 8.86 2.42 -1.94
N ILE A 71 10.15 2.13 -2.18
CA ILE A 71 10.99 2.93 -3.09
C ILE A 71 10.62 2.68 -4.56
N THR A 72 10.31 1.43 -4.93
CA THR A 72 10.09 1.05 -6.33
C THR A 72 8.65 1.26 -6.80
N ALA A 73 7.70 1.36 -5.89
CA ALA A 73 6.28 1.57 -6.18
C ALA A 73 5.79 2.98 -5.82
N ALA A 74 6.72 3.88 -5.50
CA ALA A 74 6.46 5.31 -5.33
C ALA A 74 6.30 6.01 -6.69
#